data_AF-A0A2N1SAN4-F1
#
_entry.id   AF-A0A2N1SAN4-F1
#
_cell.length_a   1.000
_cell.length_b   1.000
_cell.length_c   1.000
_cell.angle_alpha   90.00
_cell.angle_beta   90.00
_cell.angle_gamma   90.00
#
_symmetry.space_group_name_H-M   'P 1'
#
loop_
_entity.id
_entity.type
_entity.pdbx_description
1 polymer ?
#
loop_
_entity_poly.entity_id
_entity_poly.type
_entity_poly.pdbx_seq_one_letter_code
_entity_poly.pdbx_strand_id
1 'polypeptide(L)'
;MSKDYFDPMFNGTETVWKHPYGLLYTDSVRCFAQDHAAYWTLDVVASYLPRLKKYEFLVVYFDVDGRKCHFHVREDSDLPNVVVQEIPFTDLDVSVKFYLIDGMLMFPSDY
;
A
#
# COMPACT_ATOMS: atom_id res chain seq x y z
N MET A 1 14.68 11.81 9.71
CA MET A 1 14.31 12.48 8.46
C MET A 1 12.98 11.89 8.02
N SER A 2 11.99 12.72 7.69
CA SER A 2 10.73 12.22 7.13
C SER A 2 11.06 11.56 5.79
N LYS A 3 10.61 10.31 5.57
CA LYS A 3 10.65 9.70 4.24
C LYS A 3 9.62 10.42 3.38
N ASP A 4 10.01 10.80 2.16
CA ASP A 4 9.07 11.34 1.18
C ASP A 4 8.36 10.15 0.52
N TYR A 5 7.06 10.07 0.74
CA TYR A 5 6.20 9.05 0.15
C TYR A 5 5.53 9.61 -1.09
N PHE A 6 5.64 8.89 -2.21
CA PHE A 6 4.92 9.21 -3.42
C PHE A 6 3.41 9.18 -3.15
N ASP A 7 2.72 10.21 -3.64
CA ASP A 7 1.28 10.32 -3.64
C ASP A 7 0.88 11.08 -4.92
N PRO A 8 0.02 10.51 -5.79
CA PRO A 8 -0.34 11.13 -7.06
C PRO A 8 -1.30 12.34 -6.89
N MET A 9 -1.79 12.62 -5.68
CA MET A 9 -2.70 13.73 -5.37
C MET A 9 -3.98 13.71 -6.22
N PHE A 10 -4.60 12.54 -6.32
CA PHE A 10 -5.87 12.38 -7.02
C PHE A 10 -7.02 12.89 -6.14
N ASN A 11 -8.11 13.38 -6.77
CA ASN A 11 -9.30 13.82 -6.04
C ASN A 11 -10.46 12.88 -6.36
N GLY A 12 -10.53 11.77 -5.62
CA GLY A 12 -11.63 10.82 -5.68
C GLY A 12 -11.40 9.62 -6.61
N THR A 13 -12.28 8.61 -6.45
CA THR A 13 -12.29 7.37 -7.24
C THR A 13 -13.63 7.25 -7.97
N GLU A 14 -13.59 6.91 -9.25
CA GLU A 14 -14.79 6.61 -10.04
C GLU A 14 -15.06 5.10 -10.06
N THR A 15 -13.99 4.31 -10.03
CA THR A 15 -14.05 2.84 -10.06
C THR A 15 -13.35 2.25 -8.85
N VAL A 16 -14.04 1.32 -8.18
CA VAL A 16 -13.42 0.44 -7.18
C VAL A 16 -12.99 -0.84 -7.87
N TRP A 17 -11.69 -1.12 -7.81
CA TRP A 17 -11.08 -2.31 -8.38
C TRP A 17 -11.01 -3.42 -7.36
N LYS A 18 -10.90 -4.67 -7.84
CA LYS A 18 -10.85 -5.84 -6.97
C LYS A 18 -9.73 -6.80 -7.39
N HIS A 19 -8.82 -7.04 -6.47
CA HIS A 19 -7.80 -8.06 -6.56
C HIS A 19 -8.43 -9.46 -6.41
N PRO A 20 -7.91 -10.53 -7.07
CA PRO A 20 -8.44 -11.89 -6.95
C PRO A 20 -8.57 -12.41 -5.51
N TYR A 21 -7.68 -11.99 -4.60
CA TYR A 21 -7.75 -12.33 -3.16
C TYR A 21 -8.65 -11.41 -2.32
N GLY A 22 -9.46 -10.57 -2.97
CA GLY A 22 -10.52 -9.78 -2.33
C GLY A 22 -10.09 -8.43 -1.77
N LEU A 23 -8.86 -7.98 -2.01
CA LEU A 23 -8.44 -6.60 -1.75
C LEU A 23 -9.18 -5.66 -2.71
N LEU A 24 -9.82 -4.62 -2.19
CA LEU A 24 -10.39 -3.54 -2.98
C LEU A 24 -9.37 -2.40 -3.09
N TYR A 25 -9.38 -1.64 -4.17
CA TYR A 25 -8.48 -0.49 -4.31
C TYR A 25 -9.03 0.59 -5.25
N THR A 26 -8.57 1.83 -5.05
CA THR A 26 -9.00 3.02 -5.80
C THR A 26 -8.30 3.13 -7.16
N ASP A 27 -8.79 4.04 -8.00
CA ASP A 27 -8.20 4.36 -9.30
C ASP A 27 -6.76 4.86 -9.18
N SER A 28 -6.46 5.70 -8.19
CA SER A 28 -5.11 6.22 -7.94
C SER A 28 -4.11 5.08 -7.65
N VAL A 29 -4.50 4.08 -6.86
CA VAL A 29 -3.71 2.88 -6.58
C VAL A 29 -3.50 2.04 -7.84
N ARG A 30 -4.54 1.92 -8.69
CA ARG A 30 -4.42 1.26 -9.99
C ARG A 30 -3.45 1.99 -10.92
N CYS A 31 -3.58 3.30 -11.04
CA CYS A 31 -2.70 4.15 -11.85
C CYS A 31 -1.26 4.02 -11.38
N PHE A 32 -1.01 4.14 -10.07
CA PHE A 32 0.31 3.89 -9.48
C PHE A 32 0.87 2.51 -9.87
N ALA A 33 0.08 1.44 -9.67
CA ALA A 33 0.52 0.09 -9.99
C ALA A 33 0.84 -0.09 -11.49
N GLN A 34 0.10 0.60 -12.37
CA GLN A 34 0.33 0.57 -13.80
C GLN A 34 1.58 1.39 -14.21
N ASP A 35 1.68 2.63 -13.74
CA ASP A 35 2.70 3.59 -14.16
C ASP A 35 4.09 3.21 -13.61
N HIS A 36 4.15 2.63 -12.41
CA HIS A 36 5.39 2.15 -11.79
C HIS A 36 5.63 0.65 -12.00
N ALA A 37 4.83 -0.03 -12.84
CA ALA A 37 4.86 -1.49 -13.01
C ALA A 37 4.85 -2.26 -11.66
N ALA A 38 4.11 -1.74 -10.68
CA ALA A 38 4.16 -2.10 -9.28
C ALA A 38 2.95 -2.91 -8.80
N TYR A 39 2.26 -3.66 -9.69
CA TYR A 39 1.14 -4.53 -9.33
C TYR A 39 1.48 -5.54 -8.22
N TRP A 40 2.75 -5.92 -8.09
CA TRP A 40 3.24 -6.78 -7.02
C TRP A 40 2.97 -6.22 -5.62
N THR A 41 2.85 -4.89 -5.46
CA THR A 41 2.47 -4.28 -4.18
C THR A 41 1.07 -4.71 -3.74
N LEU A 42 0.14 -4.85 -4.69
CA LEU A 42 -1.21 -5.37 -4.43
C LEU A 42 -1.16 -6.84 -4.03
N ASP A 43 -0.32 -7.65 -4.68
CA ASP A 43 -0.12 -9.06 -4.33
C ASP A 43 0.36 -9.20 -2.88
N VAL A 44 1.34 -8.37 -2.47
CA VAL A 44 1.88 -8.37 -1.11
C VAL A 44 0.79 -8.01 -0.09
N VAL A 45 0.08 -6.88 -0.28
CA VAL A 45 -1.00 -6.48 0.65
C VAL A 45 -2.10 -7.55 0.71
N ALA A 46 -2.52 -8.06 -0.45
CA ALA A 46 -3.59 -9.04 -0.54
C ALA A 46 -3.23 -10.38 0.11
N SER A 47 -1.95 -10.77 0.09
CA SER A 47 -1.47 -11.99 0.77
C SER A 47 -1.63 -11.94 2.30
N TYR A 48 -1.57 -10.74 2.89
CA TYR A 48 -1.79 -10.55 4.33
C TYR A 48 -3.23 -10.17 4.69
N LEU A 49 -4.09 -9.91 3.70
CA LEU A 49 -5.44 -9.40 3.92
C LEU A 49 -6.26 -10.19 4.98
N PRO A 50 -6.22 -11.54 5.05
CA PRO A 50 -6.91 -12.27 6.12
C PRO A 50 -6.49 -11.89 7.54
N ARG A 51 -5.23 -11.49 7.75
CA ARG A 51 -4.69 -11.01 9.03
C ARG A 51 -5.01 -9.53 9.28
N LEU A 52 -5.08 -8.74 8.21
CA LEU A 52 -5.29 -7.29 8.28
C LEU A 52 -6.75 -6.90 8.48
N LYS A 53 -7.71 -7.71 8.03
CA LYS A 53 -9.16 -7.43 8.11
C LYS A 53 -9.75 -7.24 9.52
N LYS A 54 -9.00 -7.58 10.58
CA LYS A 54 -9.45 -7.39 11.97
C LYS A 54 -9.23 -5.96 12.49
N TYR A 55 -8.55 -5.12 11.73
CA TYR A 55 -8.25 -3.74 12.06
C TYR A 55 -9.15 -2.81 11.25
N GLU A 56 -9.67 -1.76 11.87
CA GLU A 56 -10.55 -0.78 11.21
C GLU A 56 -9.76 0.14 10.28
N PHE A 57 -8.55 0.49 10.68
CA PHE A 57 -7.64 1.35 9.93
C PHE A 57 -6.20 0.84 10.04
N LEU A 58 -5.48 0.86 8.93
CA LEU A 58 -4.07 0.53 8.86
C LEU A 58 -3.36 1.46 7.90
N VAL A 59 -2.11 1.80 8.23
CA VAL A 59 -1.17 2.41 7.29
C VAL A 59 -0.21 1.35 6.78
N VAL A 60 -0.17 1.22 5.46
CA VAL A 60 0.65 0.25 4.72
C VAL A 60 1.81 0.97 4.09
N TYR A 61 3.03 0.50 4.31
CA TYR A 61 4.25 1.13 3.82
C TYR A 61 5.04 0.19 2.93
N PHE A 62 5.51 0.74 1.81
CA PHE A 62 6.53 0.16 0.97
C PHE A 62 7.73 1.11 0.98
N ASP A 63 8.68 0.83 1.86
CA ASP A 63 9.87 1.64 2.03
C ASP A 63 10.98 1.15 1.09
N VAL A 64 11.18 1.84 -0.03
CA VAL A 64 12.22 1.51 -1.01
C VAL A 64 13.56 2.10 -0.56
N ASP A 65 14.60 1.27 -0.60
CA ASP A 65 16.01 1.65 -0.40
C ASP A 65 16.86 0.99 -1.50
N GLY A 66 17.18 1.77 -2.53
CA GLY A 66 17.84 1.29 -3.73
C GLY A 66 17.00 0.23 -4.44
N ARG A 67 17.45 -1.03 -4.44
CA ARG A 67 16.73 -2.17 -5.04
C ARG A 67 16.05 -3.06 -4.02
N LYS A 68 15.92 -2.62 -2.77
CA LYS A 68 15.24 -3.37 -1.70
C LYS A 68 13.99 -2.62 -1.29
N CYS A 69 13.02 -3.35 -0.78
CA CYS A 69 11.84 -2.74 -0.18
C CYS A 69 11.54 -3.38 1.19
N HIS A 70 11.33 -2.53 2.19
CA HIS A 70 10.87 -2.94 3.49
C HIS A 70 9.35 -2.72 3.58
N PHE A 71 8.59 -3.79 3.41
CA PHE A 71 7.15 -3.75 3.56
C PHE A 71 6.77 -3.85 5.05
N HIS A 72 5.96 -2.93 5.52
CA HIS A 72 5.43 -3.01 6.88
C HIS A 72 4.06 -2.35 7.00
N VAL A 73 3.29 -2.79 8.00
CA VAL A 73 1.92 -2.33 8.25
C VAL A 73 1.75 -2.05 9.73
N ARG A 74 1.05 -0.96 10.09
CA ARG A 74 0.75 -0.56 11.48
C ARG A 74 -0.61 0.14 11.57
N GLU A 75 -1.26 0.09 12.73
CA GLU A 75 -2.54 0.79 12.98
C GLU A 75 -2.37 2.31 13.03
N ASP A 76 -1.24 2.78 13.56
CA ASP A 76 -0.90 4.20 13.66
C ASP A 76 0.63 4.37 13.63
N SER A 77 1.13 5.60 13.41
CA SER A 77 2.57 5.88 13.32
C SER A 77 3.36 5.47 14.56
N ASP A 78 2.71 5.49 15.72
CA ASP A 78 3.35 5.30 17.02
C ASP A 78 3.13 3.88 17.58
N LEU A 79 2.40 3.03 16.84
CA LEU A 79 2.11 1.65 17.23
C LEU A 79 3.08 0.64 16.57
N PRO A 80 3.31 -0.52 17.20
CA PRO A 80 4.15 -1.57 16.63
C PRO A 80 3.64 -2.07 15.28
N ASN A 81 4.57 -2.55 14.44
CA ASN A 81 4.22 -3.16 13.16
C ASN A 81 3.42 -4.45 13.38
N VAL A 82 2.26 -4.55 12.73
CA VAL A 82 1.42 -5.75 12.71
C VAL A 82 1.91 -6.76 11.69
N VAL A 83 2.58 -6.31 10.62
CA VAL A 83 3.22 -7.14 9.60
C VAL A 83 4.53 -6.48 9.18
N VAL A 84 5.55 -7.30 8.94
CA VAL A 84 6.83 -6.88 8.36
C VAL A 84 7.26 -7.95 7.35
N GLN A 85 7.75 -7.52 6.19
CA GLN A 85 8.36 -8.37 5.18
C GLN A 85 9.50 -7.63 4.50
N GLU A 86 10.66 -8.27 4.42
CA GLU A 86 11.78 -7.83 3.60
C GLU A 86 11.57 -8.31 2.15
N ILE A 87 11.63 -7.39 1.21
CA ILE A 87 11.62 -7.66 -0.22
C ILE A 87 13.05 -7.43 -0.71
N PRO A 88 13.82 -8.52 -0.95
CA PRO A 88 15.25 -8.42 -1.22
C PRO A 88 15.58 -7.80 -2.59
N PHE A 89 14.59 -7.70 -3.48
CA PHE A 89 14.73 -7.13 -4.81
C PHE A 89 13.43 -6.46 -5.27
N THR A 90 13.53 -5.23 -5.76
CA THR A 90 12.47 -4.49 -6.45
C THR A 90 13.06 -3.56 -7.52
N ASP A 91 12.26 -3.27 -8.54
CA ASP A 91 12.53 -2.24 -9.54
C ASP A 91 11.67 -0.97 -9.32
N LEU A 92 10.83 -0.96 -8.26
CA LEU A 92 10.13 0.24 -7.81
C LEU A 92 11.15 1.26 -7.28
N ASP A 93 11.05 2.50 -7.73
CA ASP A 93 11.99 3.58 -7.46
C ASP A 93 11.47 4.63 -6.45
N VAL A 94 10.21 4.50 -6.03
CA VAL A 94 9.55 5.38 -5.07
C VAL A 94 9.11 4.63 -3.81
N SER A 95 9.28 5.26 -2.65
CA SER A 95 8.60 4.79 -1.43
C SER A 95 7.15 5.25 -1.47
N VAL A 96 6.24 4.43 -0.96
CA VAL A 96 4.80 4.72 -1.00
C VAL A 96 4.15 4.31 0.30
N LYS A 97 3.12 5.05 0.70
CA LYS A 97 2.24 4.67 1.80
C LYS A 97 0.79 4.68 1.33
N PHE A 98 0.01 3.74 1.85
CA PHE A 98 -1.43 3.62 1.61
C PHE A 98 -2.18 3.57 2.92
N TYR A 99 -3.46 3.91 2.86
CA TYR A 99 -4.43 3.55 3.89
C TYR A 99 -5.17 2.29 3.46
N LEU A 100 -5.40 1.40 4.43
CA LEU A 100 -6.22 0.21 4.27
C LEU A 100 -7.37 0.28 5.28
N ILE A 101 -8.58 0.48 4.77
CA ILE A 101 -9.80 0.70 5.56
C ILE A 101 -10.88 -0.23 5.01
N ASP A 102 -11.46 -1.09 5.86
CA ASP A 102 -12.49 -2.06 5.46
C ASP A 102 -12.12 -2.93 4.22
N GLY A 103 -10.82 -3.20 4.04
CA GLY A 103 -10.29 -3.96 2.90
C GLY A 103 -10.15 -3.16 1.60
N MET A 104 -10.34 -1.84 1.64
CA MET A 104 -10.05 -0.91 0.55
C MET A 104 -8.68 -0.25 0.75
N LEU A 105 -7.80 -0.41 -0.24
CA LEU A 105 -6.49 0.22 -0.31
C LEU A 105 -6.60 1.53 -1.11
N MET A 106 -6.08 2.62 -0.56
CA MET A 106 -6.13 3.95 -1.18
C MET A 106 -4.91 4.78 -0.81
N PHE A 107 -4.61 5.80 -1.61
CA PHE A 107 -3.61 6.79 -1.21
C PHE A 107 -4.17 7.69 -0.11
N PRO A 108 -3.32 8.28 0.76
CA PRO A 108 -3.74 9.26 1.75
C PRO A 108 -4.52 10.44 1.16
N SER A 109 -4.19 10.88 -0.06
CA SER A 109 -4.92 11.95 -0.76
C SER A 109 -6.35 11.56 -1.19
N ASP A 110 -6.68 10.27 -1.26
CA ASP A 110 -8.03 9.79 -1.60
C ASP A 110 -9.00 9.78 -0.40
N TYR A 111 -8.48 9.90 0.83
CA TYR A 111 -9.25 9.81 2.08
C TYR A 111 -9.73 11.18 2.56
#